data_AF-A0A938UEF1-F1
#
_entry.id   AF-A0A938UEF1-F1
#
_cell.length_a   1.000
_cell.length_b   1.000
_cell.length_c   1.000
_cell.angle_alpha   90.00
_cell.angle_beta   90.00
_cell.angle_gamma   90.00
#
_symmetry.space_group_name_H-M   'P 1'
#
loop_
_entity.id
_entity.type
_entity.pdbx_description
1 polymer ?
#
loop_
_entity_poly.entity_id
_entity_poly.type
_entity_poly.pdbx_seq_one_letter_code
_entity_poly.pdbx_strand_id
1 'polypeptide(L)'
;MPFTHSPAAETSSKLYDVIFSISIDGNGKLKAFKVNQVFDRESETRTPITMEVSTEFIKNVRRNILNKEHESDLDNGVPKEFYRKFLYDPQRPSIIDIEPEAE
;
A
#
# COMPACT_ATOMS: atom_id res chain seq x y z
N MET A 1 44.03 0.59 21.44
CA MET A 1 42.87 -0.01 20.77
C MET A 1 41.85 1.09 20.55
N PRO A 2 41.65 1.64 19.34
CA PRO A 2 40.52 2.52 19.09
C PRO A 2 39.30 1.70 18.70
N PHE A 3 38.20 1.92 19.42
CA PHE A 3 36.90 1.34 19.19
C PHE A 3 36.42 1.67 17.77
N THR A 4 36.11 0.64 16.99
CA THR A 4 35.33 0.74 15.76
C THR A 4 33.93 1.23 16.13
N HIS A 5 33.69 2.53 16.01
CA HIS A 5 32.33 3.06 15.99
C HIS A 5 31.81 2.81 14.57
N SER A 6 31.20 1.64 14.35
CA SER A 6 30.32 1.43 13.20
C SER A 6 29.30 2.57 13.22
N PRO A 7 29.11 3.34 12.14
CA PRO A 7 27.93 4.17 12.07
C PRO A 7 26.76 3.19 12.13
N ALA A 8 26.00 3.24 13.22
CA ALA A 8 24.68 2.65 13.27
C ALA A 8 23.96 3.24 12.05
N ALA A 9 23.76 2.42 11.03
CA ALA A 9 22.81 2.73 9.99
C ALA A 9 21.49 2.85 10.72
N GLU A 10 21.14 4.08 11.09
CA GLU A 10 19.79 4.46 11.46
C GLU A 10 18.96 4.13 10.22
N THR A 11 18.53 2.88 10.11
CA THR A 11 17.51 2.45 9.18
C THR A 11 16.22 3.04 9.74
N SER A 12 16.09 4.38 9.66
CA SER A 12 14.83 5.07 9.79
C SER A 12 13.89 4.32 8.86
N SER A 13 12.96 3.59 9.47
CA SER A 13 12.02 2.73 8.76
C SER A 13 11.05 3.67 8.05
N LYS A 14 11.48 4.16 6.88
CA LYS A 14 10.78 5.19 6.14
C LYS A 14 9.48 4.57 5.64
N LEU A 15 8.37 5.09 6.14
CA LEU A 15 7.05 4.61 5.81
C LEU A 15 6.50 5.37 4.62
N TYR A 16 5.81 4.65 3.75
CA TYR A 16 5.18 5.21 2.56
C TYR A 16 3.69 4.92 2.57
N ASP A 17 2.89 5.89 2.17
CA ASP A 17 1.47 5.68 1.90
C ASP A 17 1.31 5.31 0.42
N VAL A 18 0.97 4.05 0.15
CA VAL A 18 0.73 3.52 -1.19
C VAL A 18 -0.77 3.48 -1.45
N ILE A 19 -1.23 4.24 -2.44
CA ILE A 19 -2.61 4.24 -2.89
C ILE A 19 -2.76 3.23 -4.03
N PHE A 20 -3.65 2.27 -3.86
CA PHE A 20 -4.03 1.31 -4.89
C PHE A 20 -5.35 1.70 -5.53
N SER A 21 -5.40 1.66 -6.85
CA SER A 21 -6.64 1.65 -7.63
C SER A 21 -7.15 0.22 -7.73
N ILE A 22 -8.39 0.00 -7.31
CA ILE A 22 -9.02 -1.31 -7.24
C ILE A 22 -10.37 -1.22 -7.96
N SER A 23 -10.66 -2.19 -8.83
CA SER A 23 -12.00 -2.35 -9.42
C SER A 23 -12.45 -3.79 -9.24
N ILE A 24 -13.63 -3.97 -8.66
CA ILE A 24 -14.25 -5.28 -8.42
C ILE A 24 -15.55 -5.34 -9.22
N ASP A 25 -15.75 -6.37 -10.02
CA ASP A 25 -16.99 -6.55 -10.78
C ASP A 25 -18.12 -7.17 -9.95
N GLY A 26 -19.33 -7.19 -10.50
CA GLY A 26 -20.54 -7.64 -9.81
C GLY A 26 -20.55 -9.10 -9.36
N ASN A 27 -19.57 -9.90 -9.78
CA ASN A 27 -19.33 -11.26 -9.31
C ASN A 27 -18.28 -11.32 -8.18
N GLY A 28 -17.88 -10.18 -7.60
CA GLY A 28 -16.84 -10.09 -6.58
C GLY A 28 -15.43 -10.36 -7.11
N LYS A 29 -15.19 -10.33 -8.43
CA LYS A 29 -13.86 -10.58 -9.00
C LYS A 29 -13.12 -9.28 -9.24
N LEU A 30 -11.86 -9.27 -8.85
CA LEU A 30 -10.96 -8.13 -9.05
C LEU A 30 -10.59 -8.00 -10.55
N LYS A 31 -11.06 -6.91 -11.17
CA LYS A 31 -10.82 -6.55 -12.58
C LYS A 31 -9.56 -5.72 -12.77
N ALA A 32 -9.34 -4.76 -11.88
CA ALA A 32 -8.17 -3.90 -11.91
C ALA A 32 -7.55 -3.82 -10.51
N PHE A 33 -6.22 -3.92 -10.47
CA PHE A 33 -5.43 -3.73 -9.26
C PHE A 33 -4.07 -3.19 -9.64
N LYS A 34 -3.80 -1.94 -9.30
CA LYS A 34 -2.55 -1.27 -9.61
C LYS A 34 -2.20 -0.27 -8.52
N VAL A 35 -0.91 -0.03 -8.34
CA VAL A 35 -0.44 1.13 -7.57
C VAL A 35 -0.77 2.37 -8.39
N ASN A 36 -1.51 3.29 -7.80
CA ASN A 36 -1.85 4.57 -8.41
C ASN A 36 -0.78 5.61 -8.04
N GLN A 37 -0.54 5.78 -6.74
CA GLN A 37 0.39 6.78 -6.22
C GLN A 37 1.09 6.26 -4.97
N VAL A 38 2.29 6.74 -4.74
CA VAL A 38 3.03 6.51 -3.50
C VAL A 38 3.41 7.85 -2.92
N PHE A 39 3.23 8.02 -1.61
CA PHE A 39 3.57 9.22 -0.89
C PHE A 39 4.56 8.88 0.21
N ASP A 40 5.53 9.75 0.39
CA ASP A 40 6.38 9.71 1.56
C ASP A 40 5.58 10.22 2.76
N ARG A 41 5.38 9.37 3.77
CA ARG A 41 4.47 9.69 4.89
C ARG A 41 5.01 10.80 5.78
N GLU A 42 6.33 10.88 5.90
CA GLU A 42 7.02 11.89 6.68
C GLU A 42 7.16 13.22 5.91
N SER A 43 6.90 13.21 4.60
CA SER A 43 6.98 14.39 3.77
C SER A 43 5.78 15.30 3.95
N GLU A 44 6.05 16.51 4.44
CA GLU A 44 5.05 17.57 4.60
C GLU A 44 4.44 18.02 3.26
N THR A 45 5.20 17.87 2.16
CA THR A 45 4.75 18.30 0.84
C THR A 45 3.77 17.33 0.18
N ARG A 46 3.59 16.13 0.76
CA ARG A 46 2.71 15.04 0.26
C ARG A 46 2.79 14.89 -1.27
N THR A 47 3.98 15.01 -1.81
CA THR A 47 4.19 14.93 -3.26
C THR A 47 4.23 13.45 -3.66
N PRO A 48 3.52 13.03 -4.71
CA PRO A 48 3.60 11.65 -5.17
C PRO A 48 5.03 11.37 -5.66
N ILE A 49 5.62 10.33 -5.11
CA ILE A 49 6.94 9.83 -5.48
C ILE A 49 6.78 8.62 -6.41
N THR A 50 7.70 8.51 -7.36
CA THR A 50 7.82 7.29 -8.16
C THR A 50 8.80 6.36 -7.46
N MET A 51 8.32 5.24 -6.93
CA MET A 51 9.15 4.21 -6.34
C MET A 51 8.67 2.82 -6.73
N GLU A 52 9.58 1.86 -6.76
CA GLU A 52 9.24 0.46 -6.95
C GLU A 52 8.71 -0.12 -5.64
N VAL A 53 7.42 -0.46 -5.64
CA VAL A 53 6.78 -1.16 -4.53
C VAL A 53 7.05 -2.65 -4.68
N SER A 54 7.55 -3.29 -3.62
CA SER A 54 7.89 -4.72 -3.64
C SER A 54 6.70 -5.57 -4.07
N THR A 55 6.94 -6.52 -4.99
CA THR A 55 5.89 -7.42 -5.48
C THR A 55 5.25 -8.25 -4.37
N GLU A 56 6.01 -8.57 -3.31
CA GLU A 56 5.50 -9.27 -2.13
C GLU A 56 4.41 -8.47 -1.41
N PHE A 57 4.65 -7.18 -1.17
CA PHE A 57 3.66 -6.28 -0.60
C PHE A 57 2.40 -6.20 -1.46
N ILE A 58 2.57 -5.99 -2.77
CA ILE A 58 1.46 -5.96 -3.75
C ILE A 58 0.63 -7.25 -3.69
N LYS A 59 1.26 -8.42 -3.61
CA LYS A 59 0.58 -9.72 -3.50
C LYS A 59 -0.21 -9.84 -2.19
N ASN A 60 0.39 -9.40 -1.08
CA ASN A 60 -0.22 -9.44 0.24
C ASN A 60 -1.43 -8.49 0.30
N VAL A 61 -1.30 -7.25 -0.20
CA VAL A 61 -2.41 -6.28 -0.30
C VAL A 61 -3.54 -6.85 -1.15
N ARG A 62 -3.22 -7.42 -2.32
CA ARG A 62 -4.22 -8.07 -3.18
C ARG A 62 -4.96 -9.19 -2.45
N ARG A 63 -4.26 -10.02 -1.69
CA ARG A 63 -4.88 -11.10 -0.91
C ARG A 63 -5.78 -10.55 0.20
N ASN A 64 -5.36 -9.49 0.89
CA ASN A 64 -6.19 -8.82 1.91
C ASN A 64 -7.49 -8.27 1.33
N ILE A 65 -7.41 -7.60 0.17
CA ILE A 65 -8.58 -7.09 -0.55
C ILE A 65 -9.50 -8.23 -1.00
N LEU A 66 -8.95 -9.35 -1.49
CA LEU A 66 -9.76 -10.51 -1.90
C LEU A 66 -10.37 -11.26 -0.71
N ASN A 67 -9.76 -11.19 0.48
CA ASN A 67 -10.25 -11.83 1.70
C ASN A 67 -11.27 -10.98 2.45
N LYS A 68 -11.17 -9.64 2.41
CA LYS A 68 -12.24 -8.76 2.90
C LYS A 68 -13.38 -8.84 1.90
N GLU A 69 -14.57 -9.26 2.35
CA GLU A 69 -15.79 -9.13 1.57
C GLU A 69 -15.98 -7.64 1.22
N HIS A 70 -15.65 -7.29 -0.01
CA HIS A 70 -15.89 -5.96 -0.54
C HIS A 70 -17.23 -5.97 -1.25
N GLU A 71 -18.13 -5.10 -0.81
CA GLU A 71 -19.35 -4.81 -1.54
C GLU A 71 -18.97 -4.36 -2.96
N SER A 72 -19.54 -5.05 -3.94
CA SER A 72 -19.31 -4.76 -5.34
C SER A 72 -20.03 -3.44 -5.67
N ASP A 73 -19.33 -2.31 -5.55
CA ASP A 73 -19.88 -1.00 -5.91
C ASP A 73 -19.95 -0.92 -7.45
N LEU A 74 -21.13 -1.18 -7.99
CA LEU A 74 -21.42 -1.07 -9.41
C LEU A 74 -22.09 0.27 -9.69
N ASP A 75 -21.47 1.09 -10.53
CA ASP A 75 -22.10 2.30 -11.06
C ASP A 75 -22.71 1.96 -12.42
N ASN A 76 -24.05 1.91 -12.53
CA ASN A 76 -24.76 1.58 -13.77
C ASN A 76 -24.35 0.23 -14.41
N GLY A 77 -23.99 -0.77 -13.59
CA GLY A 77 -23.51 -2.07 -14.06
C GLY A 77 -22.02 -2.11 -14.46
N VAL A 78 -21.30 -1.00 -14.28
CA VAL A 78 -19.85 -0.92 -14.49
C VAL A 78 -19.13 -1.04 -13.14
N PRO A 79 -18.07 -1.86 -13.04
CA PRO A 79 -17.21 -1.91 -11.86
C PRO A 79 -16.65 -0.52 -11.55
N LYS A 80 -17.01 0.06 -10.41
CA LYS A 80 -16.46 1.34 -10.01
C LYS A 80 -15.02 1.15 -9.52
N GLU A 81 -14.11 2.00 -9.99
CA GLU A 81 -12.76 2.07 -9.42
C GLU A 81 -12.83 2.82 -8.08
N PHE A 82 -12.34 2.18 -7.02
CA PHE A 82 -12.15 2.81 -5.72
C PHE A 82 -10.67 2.79 -5.35
N TYR A 83 -10.29 3.73 -4.49
CA TYR A 83 -8.91 3.90 -4.07
C TYR A 83 -8.76 3.47 -2.62
N ARG A 84 -7.74 2.67 -2.34
CA ARG A 84 -7.43 2.25 -0.97
C ARG A 84 -5.98 2.52 -0.66
N LYS A 85 -5.74 3.16 0.48
CA LYS A 85 -4.42 3.50 0.98
C LYS A 85 -3.92 2.37 1.88
N PHE A 86 -2.68 1.95 1.66
CA PHE A 86 -1.95 1.01 2.49
C PHE A 86 -0.59 1.59 2.85
N LEU A 87 -0.17 1.34 4.07
CA LEU A 87 1.14 1.72 4.56
C LEU A 87 2.16 0.66 4.12
N TYR A 88 3.25 1.12 3.52
CA TYR A 88 4.34 0.31 2.99
C TYR A 88 5.63 0.61 3.73
N ASP A 89 6.23 -0.44 4.26
CA ASP A 89 7.59 -0.43 4.77
C ASP A 89 8.49 -1.26 3.84
N PRO A 90 9.45 -0.66 3.12
CA PRO A 90 10.36 -1.41 2.25
C PRO A 90 11.29 -2.35 3.03
N GLN A 91 11.49 -2.14 4.33
CA GLN A 91 12.24 -3.06 5.19
C GLN A 91 11.39 -4.29 5.58
N ARG A 92 10.06 -4.17 5.55
CA ARG A 92 9.11 -5.22 5.93
C ARG A 92 7.97 -5.33 4.92
N PRO A 93 8.25 -5.65 3.64
CA PRO A 93 7.25 -5.68 2.56
C PRO A 93 6.15 -6.74 2.78
N SER A 94 6.38 -7.71 3.66
CA SER A 94 5.38 -8.70 4.03
C SER A 94 4.23 -8.14 4.88
N ILE A 95 4.41 -6.98 5.55
CA ILE A 95 3.41 -6.40 6.45
C ILE A 95 2.51 -5.44 5.66
N ILE A 96 1.20 -5.68 5.70
CA ILE A 96 0.17 -4.94 4.95
C ILE A 96 -0.91 -4.34 5.86
N ASP A 97 -0.73 -4.47 7.18
CA ASP A 97 -1.75 -4.25 8.20
C ASP A 97 -1.31 -3.15 9.19
N ILE A 98 -0.76 -2.07 8.65
CA ILE A 98 -0.57 -0.86 9.44
C ILE A 98 -1.87 -0.06 9.23
N GLU A 99 -2.95 -0.50 9.88
CA GLU A 99 -4.20 0.26 9.91
C GLU A 99 -3.96 1.58 10.65
N PRO A 100 -4.29 2.76 10.09
CA PRO A 100 -4.95 3.74 10.93
C PRO A 100 -6.35 3.19 11.19
N GLU A 101 -6.58 2.69 12.40
CA GLU A 101 -7.92 2.49 12.95
C GLU A 101 -8.69 3.79 12.64
N ALA A 102 -9.63 3.71 11.70
CA ALA A 102 -10.54 4.82 11.43
C ALA A 102 -11.72 4.60 12.39
N GLU A 103 -11.77 5.42 13.44
CA GLU A 103 -12.93 5.61 14.31
C GLU A 103 -14.24 5.83 13.53
#